data_AF-A0ABD6F8N8-F1
#
_entry.id   AF-A0ABD6F8N8-F1
#
_cell.length_a   1.000
_cell.length_b   1.000
_cell.length_c   1.000
_cell.angle_alpha   90.00
_cell.angle_beta   90.00
_cell.angle_gamma   90.00
#
_symmetry.space_group_name_H-M   'P 1'
#
loop_
_entity.id
_entity.type
_entity.pdbx_description
1 polymer ?
#
loop_
_entity_poly.entity_id
_entity_poly.type
_entity_poly.pdbx_seq_one_letter_code
_entity_poly.pdbx_strand_id
1 'polypeptide(L)'
;LFMLIASFAVFAVAAGIGGAGFAAMVGASNDAGAGYAALMTAVLIAMSLSVPIYMAMWFAPALVIINEFTVSQALVTSFKACLKNVLPFMIYGLLVFIMMTIASLPFGLGLILAVPVCVLAVYTSYRDVFYQD
;
A
#
# COMPACT_ATOMS: atom_id res chain seq x y z
N LEU A 1 -11.17 -3.05 -9.33
CA LEU A 1 -12.19 -2.02 -9.00
C LEU A 1 -12.04 -1.50 -7.57
N PHE A 2 -12.12 -2.36 -6.54
CA PHE A 2 -12.07 -1.92 -5.13
C PHE A 2 -10.77 -1.19 -4.75
N MET A 3 -9.61 -1.69 -5.18
CA MET A 3 -8.32 -1.03 -4.98
C MET A 3 -8.25 0.36 -5.64
N LEU A 4 -8.83 0.49 -6.83
CA LEU A 4 -8.86 1.76 -7.56
C LEU A 4 -9.74 2.79 -6.84
N ILE A 5 -10.89 2.36 -6.31
CA ILE A 5 -11.77 3.21 -5.49
C ILE A 5 -11.09 3.65 -4.20
N ALA A 6 -10.42 2.72 -3.50
CA ALA A 6 -9.71 3.02 -2.26
C ALA A 6 -8.54 3.99 -2.49
N SER A 7 -7.73 3.78 -3.53
CA SER A 7 -6.64 4.70 -3.91
C SER A 7 -7.17 6.07 -4.32
N PHE A 8 -8.30 6.13 -5.02
CA PHE A 8 -8.93 7.40 -5.39
C PHE A 8 -9.45 8.17 -4.17
N ALA A 9 -10.04 7.47 -3.18
CA ALA A 9 -10.47 8.07 -1.93
C ALA A 9 -9.30 8.66 -1.12
N VAL A 10 -8.18 7.92 -1.02
CA VAL A 10 -6.95 8.40 -0.38
C VAL A 10 -6.41 9.63 -1.09
N PHE A 11 -6.36 9.59 -2.43
CA PHE A 11 -5.89 10.72 -3.22
C PHE A 11 -6.78 11.94 -3.09
N ALA A 12 -8.10 11.78 -3.04
CA ALA A 12 -9.05 12.88 -2.85
C ALA A 12 -8.86 13.56 -1.48
N VAL A 13 -8.67 12.78 -0.41
CA VAL A 13 -8.36 13.32 0.93
C VAL A 13 -7.01 14.05 0.93
N ALA A 14 -5.99 13.46 0.33
CA ALA A 14 -4.66 14.06 0.21
C ALA A 14 -4.69 15.36 -0.62
N ALA A 15 -5.45 15.38 -1.72
CA ALA A 15 -5.59 16.55 -2.59
C ALA A 15 -6.40 17.67 -1.93
N GLY A 16 -7.40 17.34 -1.08
CA GLY A 16 -8.13 18.35 -0.31
C GLY A 16 -7.22 19.10 0.67
N ILE A 17 -6.38 18.35 1.42
CA ILE A 17 -5.47 18.92 2.41
C ILE A 17 -4.26 19.58 1.73
N GLY A 18 -3.67 18.91 0.74
CA GLY A 18 -2.51 19.38 -0.01
C GLY A 18 -2.84 20.54 -0.95
N GLY A 19 -4.04 20.58 -1.53
CA GLY A 19 -4.53 21.67 -2.36
C GLY A 19 -4.73 22.97 -1.57
N ALA A 20 -5.22 22.87 -0.33
CA ALA A 20 -5.28 24.01 0.59
C ALA A 20 -3.88 24.52 0.97
N GLY A 21 -2.93 23.60 1.24
CA GLY A 21 -1.52 23.94 1.50
C GLY A 21 -0.83 24.60 0.29
N PHE A 22 -1.09 24.08 -0.91
CA PHE A 22 -0.57 24.63 -2.17
C PHE A 22 -1.14 26.01 -2.48
N ALA A 23 -2.45 26.20 -2.29
CA ALA A 23 -3.08 27.51 -2.45
C ALA A 23 -2.50 28.56 -1.49
N ALA A 24 -2.20 28.17 -0.24
CA ALA A 24 -1.55 29.04 0.73
C ALA A 24 -0.11 29.45 0.31
N MET A 25 0.62 28.57 -0.39
CA MET A 25 1.94 28.89 -0.94
C MET A 25 1.89 29.82 -2.15
N VAL A 26 0.95 29.58 -3.07
CA VAL A 26 0.83 30.34 -4.32
C VAL A 26 0.20 31.72 -4.08
N GLY A 27 -0.62 31.87 -3.04
CA GLY A 27 -1.31 33.11 -2.68
C GLY A 27 -0.43 34.22 -2.08
N ALA A 28 0.89 34.03 -1.98
CA ALA A 28 1.84 35.01 -1.43
C ALA A 28 1.47 35.55 -0.03
N SER A 29 0.95 34.69 0.86
CA SER A 29 0.94 34.99 2.29
C SER A 29 2.34 34.75 2.88
N ASN A 30 2.74 35.53 3.89
CA ASN A 30 3.99 35.32 4.65
C ASN A 30 4.03 33.97 5.40
N ASP A 31 2.96 33.18 5.32
CA ASP A 31 2.80 31.88 5.98
C ASP A 31 3.23 30.70 5.09
N ALA A 32 4.27 30.88 4.26
CA ALA A 32 4.83 29.78 3.46
C ALA A 32 5.09 28.53 4.32
N GLY A 33 5.54 28.72 5.58
CA GLY A 33 5.70 27.65 6.57
C GLY A 33 4.43 26.85 6.86
N ALA A 34 3.26 27.49 6.94
CA ALA A 34 1.98 26.82 7.12
C ALA A 34 1.58 26.02 5.86
N GLY A 35 1.90 26.52 4.66
CA GLY A 35 1.71 25.82 3.41
C GLY A 35 2.54 24.52 3.31
N TYR A 36 3.83 24.58 3.67
CA TYR A 36 4.69 23.39 3.76
C TYR A 36 4.16 22.40 4.80
N ALA A 37 3.77 22.87 5.98
CA ALA A 37 3.23 22.01 7.05
C ALA A 37 1.94 21.29 6.61
N ALA A 38 1.03 21.99 5.92
CA ALA A 38 -0.20 21.41 5.39
C ALA A 38 0.07 20.34 4.32
N LEU A 39 1.02 20.59 3.41
CA LEU A 39 1.45 19.60 2.41
C LEU A 39 2.09 18.37 3.05
N MET A 40 2.99 18.54 4.02
CA MET A 40 3.59 17.41 4.74
C MET A 40 2.55 16.61 5.51
N THR A 41 1.60 17.31 6.15
CA THR A 41 0.48 16.67 6.86
C THR A 41 -0.40 15.87 5.91
N ALA A 42 -0.70 16.40 4.71
CA ALA A 42 -1.45 15.70 3.67
C ALA A 42 -0.75 14.39 3.25
N VAL A 43 0.57 14.44 3.04
CA VAL A 43 1.37 13.25 2.68
C VAL A 43 1.36 12.23 3.81
N LEU A 44 1.57 12.64 5.05
CA LEU A 44 1.58 11.74 6.21
C LEU A 44 0.21 11.07 6.44
N ILE A 45 -0.88 11.81 6.27
CA ILE A 45 -2.24 11.28 6.35
C ILE A 45 -2.48 10.29 5.21
N ALA A 46 -2.09 10.64 3.98
CA ALA A 46 -2.23 9.76 2.83
C ALA A 46 -1.45 8.44 3.01
N MET A 47 -0.21 8.53 3.49
CA MET A 47 0.60 7.34 3.82
C MET A 47 -0.07 6.51 4.91
N SER A 48 -0.49 7.13 6.00
CA SER A 48 -1.12 6.45 7.14
C SER A 48 -2.44 5.75 6.78
N LEU A 49 -3.24 6.34 5.89
CA LEU A 49 -4.48 5.72 5.37
C LEU A 49 -4.18 4.63 4.34
N SER A 50 -3.14 4.80 3.53
CA SER A 50 -2.79 3.82 2.50
C SER A 50 -2.31 2.49 3.09
N VAL A 51 -1.53 2.52 4.17
CA VAL A 51 -0.99 1.32 4.84
C VAL A 51 -2.08 0.29 5.20
N PRO A 52 -3.13 0.62 5.99
CA PRO A 52 -4.18 -0.33 6.36
C PRO A 52 -5.00 -0.78 5.15
N ILE A 53 -5.19 0.08 4.14
CA ILE A 53 -5.88 -0.30 2.89
C ILE A 53 -5.07 -1.36 2.15
N TYR A 54 -3.76 -1.16 2.00
CA TYR A 54 -2.87 -2.14 1.37
C TYR A 54 -2.85 -3.45 2.16
N MET A 55 -2.76 -3.41 3.50
CA MET A 55 -2.80 -4.60 4.35
C MET A 55 -4.12 -5.38 4.23
N ALA A 56 -5.26 -4.67 4.22
CA ALA A 56 -6.57 -5.31 4.08
C ALA A 56 -6.77 -5.95 2.70
N MET A 57 -6.17 -5.37 1.65
CA MET A 57 -6.31 -5.87 0.28
C MET A 57 -5.26 -6.92 -0.10
N TRP A 58 -4.17 -7.04 0.67
CA TRP A 58 -3.02 -7.88 0.32
C TRP A 58 -3.39 -9.35 0.13
N PHE A 59 -4.19 -9.92 1.04
CA PHE A 59 -4.66 -11.31 0.96
C PHE A 59 -6.14 -11.45 0.60
N ALA A 60 -6.91 -10.36 0.57
CA ALA A 60 -8.35 -10.39 0.28
C ALA A 60 -8.75 -11.11 -1.03
N PRO A 61 -8.13 -10.86 -2.21
CA PRO A 61 -8.55 -11.55 -3.44
C PRO A 61 -8.28 -13.05 -3.38
N ALA A 62 -7.17 -13.47 -2.77
CA ALA A 62 -6.86 -14.88 -2.56
C ALA A 62 -7.87 -15.53 -1.58
N LEU A 63 -8.22 -14.85 -0.49
CA LEU A 63 -9.22 -15.32 0.48
C LEU A 63 -10.62 -15.46 -0.12
N VAL A 64 -11.05 -14.53 -0.97
CA VAL A 64 -12.38 -14.60 -1.60
C VAL A 64 -12.44 -15.73 -2.63
N ILE A 65 -11.41 -15.88 -3.46
CA ILE A 65 -11.42 -16.87 -4.55
C ILE A 65 -11.15 -18.28 -4.04
N ILE A 66 -10.20 -18.45 -3.11
CA ILE A 66 -9.70 -19.77 -2.70
C ILE A 66 -10.42 -20.28 -1.44
N ASN A 67 -10.78 -19.40 -0.50
CA ASN A 67 -11.47 -19.76 0.75
C ASN A 67 -12.97 -19.43 0.75
N GLU A 68 -13.52 -18.96 -0.38
CA GLU A 68 -14.94 -18.59 -0.55
C GLU A 68 -15.47 -17.62 0.51
N PHE A 69 -14.60 -16.79 1.08
CA PHE A 69 -15.00 -15.79 2.07
C PHE A 69 -15.82 -14.68 1.42
N THR A 70 -16.81 -14.16 2.15
CA THR A 70 -17.48 -12.92 1.76
C THR A 70 -16.50 -11.74 1.77
N VAL A 71 -16.71 -10.73 0.92
CA VAL A 71 -15.79 -9.60 0.75
C VAL A 71 -15.45 -8.91 2.08
N SER A 72 -16.44 -8.74 2.97
CA SER A 72 -16.23 -8.15 4.29
C SER A 72 -15.38 -9.02 5.21
N GLN A 73 -15.60 -10.34 5.21
CA GLN A 73 -14.82 -11.30 6.00
C GLN A 73 -13.38 -11.39 5.51
N ALA A 74 -13.15 -11.33 4.19
CA ALA A 74 -11.82 -11.37 3.59
C ALA A 74 -10.98 -10.15 3.99
N LEU A 75 -11.57 -8.95 3.99
CA LEU A 75 -10.87 -7.72 4.38
C LEU A 75 -10.43 -7.74 5.85
N VAL A 76 -11.33 -8.10 6.76
CA VAL A 76 -11.03 -8.17 8.20
C VAL A 76 -9.99 -9.25 8.49
N THR A 77 -10.11 -10.40 7.81
CA THR A 77 -9.16 -11.51 7.97
C THR A 77 -7.78 -11.14 7.43
N SER A 78 -7.68 -10.53 6.25
CA SER A 78 -6.41 -10.04 5.70
C SER A 78 -5.77 -9.02 6.63
N PHE A 79 -6.55 -8.07 7.15
CA PHE A 79 -6.04 -7.06 8.08
C PHE A 79 -5.49 -7.68 9.37
N LYS A 80 -6.21 -8.61 9.99
CA LYS A 80 -5.75 -9.33 11.18
C LYS A 80 -4.52 -10.19 10.89
N ALA A 81 -4.48 -10.86 9.74
CA ALA A 81 -3.35 -11.67 9.31
C ALA A 81 -2.09 -10.83 9.12
N CYS A 82 -2.20 -9.66 8.47
CA CYS A 82 -1.10 -8.72 8.31
C CYS A 82 -0.66 -8.11 9.65
N LEU A 83 -1.59 -7.80 10.56
CA LEU A 83 -1.25 -7.32 11.91
C LEU A 83 -0.53 -8.36 12.77
N LYS A 84 -0.91 -9.63 12.66
CA LYS A 84 -0.22 -10.72 13.37
C LYS A 84 1.15 -11.01 12.78
N ASN A 85 1.36 -10.71 11.49
CA ASN A 85 2.58 -10.95 10.74
C ASN A 85 3.27 -9.66 10.27
N VAL A 86 3.23 -8.59 11.07
CA VAL A 86 3.88 -7.31 10.72
C VAL A 86 5.38 -7.50 10.46
N LEU A 87 6.06 -8.33 11.25
CA LEU A 87 7.50 -8.55 11.10
C LEU A 87 7.84 -9.27 9.77
N PRO A 88 7.23 -10.43 9.43
CA PRO A 88 7.38 -11.03 8.11
C PRO A 88 7.00 -10.08 6.96
N PHE A 89 5.92 -9.31 7.11
CA PHE A 89 5.48 -8.35 6.10
C PHE A 89 6.51 -7.24 5.85
N MET A 90 7.14 -6.74 6.92
CA MET A 90 8.17 -5.71 6.86
C MET A 90 9.48 -6.24 6.24
N ILE A 91 9.88 -7.46 6.57
CA ILE A 91 11.02 -8.15 5.94
C ILE A 91 10.74 -8.38 4.45
N TYR A 92 9.55 -8.87 4.11
CA TYR A 92 9.14 -9.06 2.72
C TYR A 92 9.17 -7.74 1.94
N GLY A 93 8.62 -6.66 2.49
CA GLY A 93 8.65 -5.34 1.88
C GLY A 93 10.09 -4.85 1.61
N LEU A 94 11.00 -5.05 2.57
CA LEU A 94 12.41 -4.70 2.42
C LEU A 94 13.09 -5.53 1.32
N LEU A 95 12.84 -6.84 1.28
CA LEU A 95 13.39 -7.73 0.25
C LEU A 95 12.89 -7.36 -1.15
N VAL A 96 11.59 -7.09 -1.30
CA VAL A 96 11.01 -6.64 -2.57
C VAL A 96 11.58 -5.29 -2.99
N PHE A 97 11.81 -4.36 -2.05
CA PHE A 97 12.43 -3.07 -2.35
C PHE A 97 13.85 -3.23 -2.89
N ILE A 98 14.67 -4.07 -2.24
CA ILE A 98 16.03 -4.39 -2.70
C ILE A 98 15.97 -5.06 -4.07
N MET A 99 15.07 -6.05 -4.25
CA MET A 99 14.91 -6.78 -5.50
C MET A 99 14.49 -5.85 -6.65
N MET A 100 13.50 -4.97 -6.44
CA MET A 100 13.05 -3.97 -7.41
C MET A 100 14.18 -3.01 -7.79
N THR A 101 14.98 -2.57 -6.82
CA THR A 101 16.13 -1.69 -7.07
C THR A 101 17.14 -2.38 -7.99
N ILE A 102 17.54 -3.62 -7.65
CA ILE A 102 18.48 -4.41 -8.46
C ILE A 102 17.89 -4.73 -9.84
N ALA A 103 16.61 -5.11 -9.91
CA ALA A 103 15.90 -5.46 -11.13
C ALA A 103 15.70 -4.26 -12.08
N SER A 104 15.76 -3.04 -11.56
CA SER A 104 15.67 -1.81 -12.36
C SER A 104 16.98 -1.43 -13.06
N LEU A 105 18.14 -1.82 -12.49
CA LEU A 105 19.46 -1.55 -13.05
C LEU A 105 19.67 -2.01 -14.50
N PRO A 106 19.22 -3.21 -14.94
CA PRO A 106 19.35 -3.65 -16.32
C PRO A 106 18.28 -3.02 -17.23
N PHE A 107 18.18 -1.69 -17.27
CA PHE A 107 17.19 -0.93 -18.04
C PHE A 107 15.74 -1.42 -17.83
N GLY A 108 15.41 -1.88 -16.62
CA GLY A 108 14.07 -2.40 -16.29
C GLY A 108 13.74 -3.80 -16.84
N LEU A 109 14.66 -4.49 -17.54
CA LEU A 109 14.44 -5.87 -18.01
C LEU A 109 14.27 -6.85 -16.84
N GLY A 110 14.94 -6.60 -15.72
CA GLY A 110 14.77 -7.39 -14.50
C GLY A 110 13.36 -7.32 -13.93
N LEU A 111 12.58 -6.29 -14.26
CA LEU A 111 11.18 -6.16 -13.81
C LEU A 111 10.29 -7.23 -14.44
N ILE A 112 10.62 -7.72 -15.64
CA ILE A 112 9.87 -8.82 -16.29
C ILE A 112 9.96 -10.10 -15.45
N LEU A 113 11.12 -10.35 -14.84
CA LEU A 113 11.33 -11.49 -13.92
C LEU A 113 10.83 -11.18 -12.51
N ALA A 114 10.82 -9.92 -12.10
CA ALA A 114 10.33 -9.51 -10.78
C ALA A 114 8.85 -9.79 -10.58
N VAL A 115 8.02 -9.55 -11.61
CA VAL A 115 6.57 -9.78 -11.56
C VAL A 115 6.21 -11.23 -11.15
N PRO A 116 6.66 -12.29 -11.85
CA PRO A 116 6.32 -13.66 -11.47
C PRO A 116 6.89 -14.05 -10.10
N VAL A 117 8.07 -13.55 -9.72
CA VAL A 117 8.66 -13.79 -8.40
C VAL A 117 7.79 -13.18 -7.29
N CYS A 118 7.31 -11.95 -7.47
CA CYS A 118 6.40 -11.32 -6.53
C CYS A 118 5.08 -12.09 -6.42
N VAL A 119 4.51 -12.56 -7.53
CA VAL A 119 3.28 -13.36 -7.52
C VAL A 119 3.47 -14.67 -6.75
N LEU A 120 4.59 -15.37 -7.00
CA LEU A 120 4.93 -16.60 -6.28
C LEU A 120 5.10 -16.34 -4.79
N ALA A 121 5.82 -15.28 -4.40
CA ALA A 121 6.04 -14.96 -3.00
C ALA A 121 4.75 -14.57 -2.26
N VAL A 122 3.82 -13.88 -2.93
CA VAL A 122 2.49 -13.59 -2.38
C VAL A 122 1.69 -14.89 -2.20
N TYR A 123 1.77 -15.82 -3.17
CA TYR A 123 1.08 -17.10 -3.05
C TYR A 123 1.66 -17.99 -1.95
N THR A 124 2.98 -18.07 -1.82
CA THR A 124 3.63 -18.86 -0.76
C THR A 124 3.32 -18.29 0.62
N SER A 125 3.40 -16.96 0.78
CA SER A 125 3.02 -16.31 2.06
C SER A 125 1.55 -16.51 2.40
N TYR A 126 0.65 -16.49 1.40
CA TYR A 126 -0.76 -16.83 1.60
C TYR A 126 -0.93 -18.28 2.08
N ARG A 127 -0.24 -19.24 1.45
CA ARG A 127 -0.28 -20.65 1.86
C ARG A 127 0.29 -20.85 3.27
N ASP A 128 1.38 -20.18 3.61
CA ASP A 128 1.98 -20.27 4.94
C ASP A 128 1.07 -19.70 6.02
N VAL A 129 0.43 -18.55 5.78
CA VAL A 129 -0.41 -17.90 6.79
C VAL A 129 -1.74 -18.61 7.02
N PHE A 130 -2.33 -19.24 5.99
CA PHE A 130 -3.69 -19.79 6.05
C PHE A 130 -3.78 -21.31 6.00
N TYR A 131 -2.72 -22.02 5.62
CA TYR A 131 -2.71 -23.48 5.46
C TYR A 131 -1.53 -24.16 6.19
N GLN A 132 -0.79 -23.46 7.05
CA GLN A 132 0.10 -24.14 7.99
C GLN A 132 -0.74 -24.84 9.07
N ASP A 133 -0.67 -26.18 9.07
CA ASP A 133 -1.04 -27.04 10.20
C ASP A 133 -0.15 -26.74 11.43
#